data_AF-O50973-F1
#
_entry.id   AF-O50973-F1
#
_cell.length_a   1.000
_cell.length_b   1.000
_cell.length_c   1.000
_cell.angle_alpha   90.00
_cell.angle_beta   90.00
_cell.angle_gamma   90.00
#
_symmetry.space_group_name_H-M   'P 1'
#
loop_
_entity.id
_entity.type
_entity.pdbx_description
1 polymer ?
#
loop_
_entity_poly.entity_id
_entity_poly.type
_entity_poly.pdbx_seq_one_letter_code
_entity_poly.pdbx_strand_id
1 'polypeptide(L)'
;MQKINIAKLIFILIFSLFVISCELFIIKRRATITETTTIEKKRINWLIMSVSGLNDEADEVAFKHCREKISLLKEDLKYATNAKEFEEKFLNLQKLFQEKLTSKLNALKAVRVDIQRFNANDNDDLEKNKLKIRSIALSAGVNTSPIALHAINIKELSEDVVAHIDSIIKYLEED
;
A
#
# COMPACT_ATOMS: atom_id res chain seq x y z
N MET A 1 39.77 66.08 13.37
CA MET A 1 39.46 65.19 12.23
C MET A 1 39.78 63.76 12.62
N GLN A 2 38.77 62.94 12.92
CA GLN A 2 38.97 61.52 13.23
C GLN A 2 39.38 60.78 11.94
N LYS A 3 40.58 60.17 11.93
CA LYS A 3 40.97 59.23 10.87
C LYS A 3 40.10 57.99 11.02
N ILE A 4 39.09 57.87 10.18
CA ILE A 4 38.30 56.65 10.06
C ILE A 4 39.26 55.53 9.62
N ASN A 5 39.38 54.50 10.44
CA ASN A 5 40.26 53.37 10.17
C ASN A 5 39.62 52.50 9.09
N ILE A 6 40.10 52.63 7.85
CA ILE A 6 39.60 51.95 6.66
C ILE A 6 39.53 50.43 6.88
N ALA A 7 40.48 49.84 7.62
CA ALA A 7 40.48 48.41 7.94
C ALA A 7 39.27 47.99 8.82
N LYS A 8 38.86 48.84 9.78
CA LYS A 8 37.64 48.60 10.56
C LYS A 8 36.39 48.67 9.69
N LEU A 9 36.34 49.60 8.73
CA LEU A 9 35.21 49.75 7.82
C LEU A 9 35.04 48.52 6.91
N ILE A 10 36.14 48.01 6.37
CA ILE A 10 36.17 46.79 5.54
C ILE A 10 35.73 45.56 6.35
N PHE A 11 36.21 45.43 7.59
CA PHE A 11 35.83 44.32 8.46
C PHE A 11 34.32 44.31 8.76
N ILE A 12 33.73 45.48 9.04
CA ILE A 12 32.28 45.63 9.27
C ILE A 12 31.47 45.21 8.03
N LEU A 13 31.91 45.61 6.84
CA LEU A 13 31.25 45.25 5.59
C LEU A 13 31.31 43.74 5.32
N ILE A 14 32.46 43.11 5.49
CA ILE A 14 32.63 41.66 5.29
C ILE A 14 31.79 40.87 6.31
N PHE A 15 31.80 41.29 7.58
CA PHE A 15 31.02 40.63 8.61
C PHE A 15 29.51 40.76 8.36
N SER A 16 29.04 41.93 7.94
CA SER A 16 27.64 42.14 7.54
C SER A 16 27.24 41.24 6.36
N LEU A 17 28.07 41.14 5.33
CA LEU A 17 27.83 40.27 4.17
C LEU A 17 27.79 38.78 4.57
N PHE A 18 28.64 38.37 5.51
CA PHE A 18 28.66 37.01 6.04
C PHE A 18 27.36 36.67 6.81
N VAL A 19 26.89 37.58 7.66
CA VAL A 19 25.63 37.40 8.41
C VAL A 19 24.44 37.27 7.46
N ILE A 20 24.35 38.15 6.45
CA ILE A 20 23.29 38.10 5.43
C ILE A 20 23.34 36.77 4.66
N SER A 21 24.54 36.29 4.32
CA SER A 21 24.73 35.01 3.63
C SER A 21 24.26 33.82 4.49
N CYS A 22 24.54 33.85 5.79
CA CYS A 22 24.08 32.83 6.74
C CYS A 22 22.55 32.83 6.89
N GLU A 23 21.92 34.00 6.98
CA GLU A 23 20.45 34.10 7.06
C GLU A 23 19.77 33.57 5.78
N LEU A 24 20.28 33.95 4.61
CA LEU A 24 19.80 33.43 3.32
C LEU A 24 19.94 31.91 3.23
N PHE A 25 21.05 31.34 3.74
CA PHE A 25 21.25 29.90 3.80
C PHE A 25 20.23 29.21 4.71
N ILE A 26 19.93 29.77 5.88
CA ILE A 26 18.94 29.24 6.83
C ILE A 26 17.53 29.28 6.23
N ILE A 27 17.14 30.38 5.58
CA ILE A 27 15.84 30.53 4.93
C ILE A 27 15.70 29.51 3.81
N LYS A 28 16.71 29.37 2.96
CA LYS A 28 16.73 28.37 1.88
C LYS A 28 16.59 26.95 2.43
N ARG A 29 17.34 26.60 3.48
CA ARG A 29 17.22 25.28 4.13
C ARG A 29 15.83 25.04 4.70
N ARG A 30 15.24 26.02 5.39
CA ARG A 30 13.88 25.89 5.95
C ARG A 30 12.85 25.69 4.84
N ALA A 31 12.94 26.45 3.76
CA ALA A 31 12.05 26.29 2.61
C ALA A 31 12.13 24.86 2.03
N THR A 32 13.34 24.36 1.79
CA THR A 32 13.55 22.99 1.27
C THR A 32 13.01 21.92 2.21
N ILE A 33 13.24 22.03 3.52
CA ILE A 33 12.72 21.07 4.52
C ILE A 33 11.18 21.08 4.55
N THR A 34 10.57 22.25 4.39
CA THR A 34 9.10 22.41 4.40
C THR A 34 8.47 21.81 3.14
N GLU A 35 9.14 21.93 2.00
CA GLU A 35 8.69 21.37 0.73
C GLU A 35 8.81 19.83 0.70
N THR A 36 9.93 19.27 1.14
CA THR A 36 10.09 17.80 1.20
C THR A 36 9.09 17.16 2.15
N THR A 37 8.86 17.77 3.32
CA THR A 37 7.91 17.24 4.30
C THR A 37 6.46 17.30 3.83
N THR A 38 6.08 18.30 3.03
CA THR A 38 4.73 18.35 2.46
C THR A 38 4.52 17.29 1.38
N ILE A 39 5.53 17.00 0.57
CA ILE A 39 5.49 15.92 -0.44
C ILE A 39 5.37 14.55 0.25
N GLU A 40 6.21 14.28 1.26
CA GLU A 40 6.18 13.03 2.03
C GLU A 40 4.82 12.82 2.72
N LYS A 41 4.25 13.86 3.35
CA LYS A 41 2.91 13.80 3.96
C LYS A 41 1.82 13.47 2.94
N LYS A 42 1.87 14.08 1.75
CA LYS A 42 0.91 13.80 0.67
C LYS A 42 1.02 12.35 0.20
N ARG A 43 2.23 11.83 0.04
CA ARG A 43 2.47 10.45 -0.41
C ARG A 43 1.96 9.43 0.61
N ILE A 44 2.21 9.65 1.91
CA ILE A 44 1.68 8.79 2.97
C ILE A 44 0.16 8.84 3.02
N ASN A 45 -0.44 10.03 2.98
CA ASN A 45 -1.90 10.17 3.00
C ASN A 45 -2.55 9.49 1.78
N TRP A 46 -1.95 9.64 0.59
CA TRP A 46 -2.41 8.95 -0.62
C TRP A 46 -2.33 7.42 -0.48
N LEU A 47 -1.26 6.90 0.14
CA LEU A 47 -1.13 5.47 0.44
C LEU A 47 -2.15 5.00 1.48
N ILE A 48 -2.40 5.78 2.54
CA ILE A 48 -3.44 5.49 3.51
C ILE A 48 -4.80 5.38 2.81
N MET A 49 -5.15 6.35 1.95
CA MET A 49 -6.40 6.28 1.18
C MET A 49 -6.47 5.04 0.28
N SER A 50 -5.37 4.70 -0.39
CA SER A 50 -5.29 3.51 -1.26
C SER A 50 -5.51 2.22 -0.46
N VAL A 51 -4.86 2.08 0.70
CA VAL A 51 -5.03 0.92 1.58
C VAL A 51 -6.42 0.90 2.22
N SER A 52 -6.97 2.05 2.62
CA SER A 52 -8.33 2.13 3.15
C SER A 52 -9.39 1.62 2.15
N GLY A 53 -9.15 1.83 0.85
CA GLY A 53 -9.99 1.33 -0.23
C GLY A 53 -9.89 -0.17 -0.48
N LEU A 54 -8.90 -0.86 0.09
CA LEU A 54 -8.84 -2.33 0.01
C LEU A 54 -9.97 -2.96 0.82
N ASN A 55 -10.62 -3.95 0.22
CA ASN A 55 -11.69 -4.75 0.80
C ASN A 55 -11.49 -6.22 0.42
N ASP A 56 -12.40 -7.08 0.87
CA ASP A 56 -12.30 -8.53 0.64
C ASP A 56 -12.53 -8.92 -0.83
N GLU A 57 -13.18 -8.05 -1.61
CA GLU A 57 -13.42 -8.21 -3.05
C GLU A 57 -12.25 -7.71 -3.92
N ALA A 58 -11.31 -6.96 -3.34
CA ALA A 58 -10.20 -6.40 -4.10
C ALA A 58 -9.24 -7.50 -4.59
N ASP A 59 -8.75 -7.33 -5.81
CA ASP A 59 -7.80 -8.23 -6.48
C ASP A 59 -6.47 -8.33 -5.70
N GLU A 60 -5.85 -9.50 -5.70
CA GLU A 60 -4.55 -9.75 -5.09
C GLU A 60 -3.43 -8.83 -5.62
N VAL A 61 -3.52 -8.41 -6.88
CA VAL A 61 -2.59 -7.46 -7.49
C VAL A 61 -2.66 -6.10 -6.79
N ALA A 62 -3.84 -5.67 -6.34
CA ALA A 62 -3.99 -4.41 -5.61
C ALA A 62 -3.32 -4.46 -4.24
N PHE A 63 -3.43 -5.59 -3.52
CA PHE A 63 -2.74 -5.81 -2.25
C PHE A 63 -1.21 -5.79 -2.42
N LYS A 64 -0.68 -6.49 -3.43
CA LYS A 64 0.76 -6.51 -3.68
C LYS A 64 1.31 -5.15 -4.09
N HIS A 65 0.61 -4.44 -4.98
CA HIS A 65 1.00 -3.09 -5.37
C HIS A 65 1.00 -2.11 -4.18
N CYS A 66 0.06 -2.23 -3.24
CA CYS A 66 0.11 -1.46 -2.00
C CYS A 66 1.31 -1.86 -1.12
N ARG A 67 1.60 -3.16 -0.98
CA ARG A 67 2.77 -3.65 -0.24
C ARG A 67 4.08 -3.10 -0.81
N GLU A 68 4.28 -3.20 -2.11
CA GLU A 68 5.48 -2.68 -2.80
C GLU A 68 5.67 -1.19 -2.54
N LYS A 69 4.59 -0.40 -2.63
CA LYS A 69 4.66 1.04 -2.35
C LYS A 69 4.92 1.37 -0.88
N ILE A 70 4.41 0.57 0.05
CA ILE A 70 4.73 0.68 1.48
C ILE A 70 6.22 0.38 1.71
N SER A 71 6.77 -0.65 1.06
CA SER A 71 8.20 -0.98 1.14
C SER A 71 9.08 0.14 0.59
N LEU A 72 8.76 0.70 -0.58
CA LEU A 72 9.47 1.85 -1.14
C LEU A 72 9.41 3.07 -0.21
N LEU A 73 8.22 3.34 0.37
CA LEU A 73 8.07 4.42 1.33
C LEU A 73 8.93 4.21 2.58
N LYS A 74 9.10 2.96 3.05
CA LYS A 74 9.98 2.64 4.18
C LYS A 74 11.44 3.02 3.90
N GLU A 75 11.91 2.71 2.69
CA GLU A 75 13.28 3.04 2.27
C GLU A 75 13.47 4.55 2.14
N ASP A 76 12.51 5.24 1.53
CA ASP A 76 12.55 6.69 1.38
C ASP A 76 12.56 7.42 2.74
N LEU A 77 11.75 6.96 3.69
CA LEU A 77 11.65 7.56 5.03
C LEU A 77 12.92 7.39 5.87
N LYS A 78 13.80 6.43 5.55
CA LYS A 78 15.09 6.25 6.25
C LYS A 78 15.98 7.49 6.17
N TYR A 79 15.83 8.27 5.10
CA TYR A 79 16.64 9.46 4.83
C TYR A 79 15.91 10.77 5.15
N ALA A 80 14.69 10.70 5.69
CA ALA A 80 13.85 11.87 5.94
C ALA A 80 14.27 12.65 7.20
N THR A 81 14.42 13.97 7.06
CA THR A 81 14.83 14.88 8.15
C THR A 81 13.81 14.97 9.31
N ASN A 82 12.55 14.59 9.07
CA ASN A 82 11.44 14.63 10.04
C ASN A 82 10.93 13.23 10.42
N ALA A 83 11.84 12.26 10.53
CA ALA A 83 11.53 10.84 10.72
C ALA A 83 10.45 10.54 11.76
N LYS A 84 10.43 11.20 12.93
CA LYS A 84 9.46 10.90 14.01
C LYS A 84 7.99 11.11 13.64
N GLU A 85 7.64 12.22 12.97
CA GLU A 85 6.23 12.47 12.60
C GLU A 85 5.76 11.48 11.52
N PHE A 86 6.69 11.07 10.66
CA PHE A 86 6.41 10.11 9.60
C PHE A 86 6.37 8.68 10.08
N GLU A 87 7.16 8.36 11.10
CA GLU A 87 7.22 7.04 11.72
C GLU A 87 5.86 6.62 12.28
N GLU A 88 5.17 7.50 13.01
CA GLU A 88 3.84 7.21 13.54
C GLU A 88 2.80 6.98 12.42
N LYS A 89 2.78 7.84 11.41
CA LYS A 89 1.86 7.68 10.27
C LYS A 89 2.16 6.45 9.45
N PHE A 90 3.44 6.13 9.28
CA PHE A 90 3.89 4.94 8.57
C PHE A 90 3.52 3.66 9.34
N LEU A 91 3.68 3.66 10.66
CA LEU A 91 3.25 2.55 11.51
C LEU A 91 1.74 2.33 11.43
N ASN A 92 0.95 3.40 11.44
CA ASN A 92 -0.50 3.31 11.25
C ASN A 92 -0.87 2.77 9.86
N LEU A 93 -0.15 3.19 8.80
CA LEU A 93 -0.32 2.66 7.45
C LEU A 93 0.00 1.16 7.38
N GLN A 94 1.11 0.72 8.00
CA GLN A 94 1.47 -0.70 8.06
C GLN A 94 0.41 -1.52 8.80
N LYS A 95 -0.06 -1.03 9.94
CA LYS A 95 -1.11 -1.68 10.72
C LYS A 95 -2.40 -1.81 9.91
N LEU A 96 -2.85 -0.71 9.29
CA LEU A 96 -4.03 -0.70 8.44
C LEU A 96 -3.90 -1.70 7.29
N PHE A 97 -2.75 -1.76 6.63
CA PHE A 97 -2.50 -2.73 5.56
C PHE A 97 -2.58 -4.17 6.06
N GLN A 98 -1.99 -4.47 7.22
CA GLN A 98 -2.04 -5.81 7.82
C GLN A 98 -3.46 -6.21 8.22
N GLU A 99 -4.25 -5.28 8.76
CA GLU A 99 -5.66 -5.51 9.08
C GLU A 99 -6.46 -5.87 7.80
N LYS A 100 -6.26 -5.11 6.71
CA LYS A 100 -6.91 -5.37 5.42
C LYS A 100 -6.47 -6.70 4.81
N LEU A 101 -5.17 -6.99 4.83
CA LEU A 101 -4.61 -8.24 4.31
C LEU A 101 -5.16 -9.45 5.09
N THR A 102 -5.23 -9.35 6.41
CA THR A 102 -5.78 -10.39 7.27
C THR A 102 -7.26 -10.64 6.96
N SER A 103 -8.04 -9.56 6.79
CA SER A 103 -9.46 -9.66 6.36
C SER A 103 -9.60 -10.40 5.04
N LYS A 104 -8.83 -10.01 4.03
CA LYS A 104 -8.81 -10.67 2.71
C LYS A 104 -8.45 -12.15 2.80
N LEU A 105 -7.39 -12.50 3.54
CA LEU A 105 -6.96 -13.88 3.72
C LEU A 105 -8.03 -14.73 4.43
N ASN A 106 -8.72 -14.17 5.42
CA ASN A 106 -9.83 -14.84 6.09
C ASN A 106 -11.01 -15.06 5.16
N ALA A 107 -11.37 -14.07 4.33
CA ALA A 107 -12.43 -14.20 3.33
C ALA A 107 -12.10 -15.30 2.30
N LEU A 108 -10.87 -15.32 1.79
CA LEU A 108 -10.39 -16.38 0.88
C LEU A 108 -10.44 -17.76 1.54
N LYS A 109 -9.98 -17.89 2.79
CA LYS A 109 -10.00 -19.14 3.55
C LYS A 109 -11.44 -19.63 3.81
N ALA A 110 -12.39 -18.73 4.07
CA ALA A 110 -13.80 -19.06 4.23
C ALA A 110 -14.41 -19.58 2.92
N VAL A 111 -14.27 -18.81 1.83
CA VAL A 111 -14.76 -19.18 0.48
C VAL A 111 -14.16 -20.50 0.01
N ARG A 112 -12.86 -20.74 0.25
CA ARG A 112 -12.19 -22.01 -0.02
C ARG A 112 -12.92 -23.18 0.64
N VAL A 113 -13.24 -23.06 1.93
CA VAL A 113 -13.95 -24.11 2.69
C VAL A 113 -15.37 -24.32 2.17
N ASP A 114 -16.08 -23.23 1.85
CA ASP A 114 -17.45 -23.30 1.33
C ASP A 114 -17.50 -24.01 -0.03
N ILE A 115 -16.53 -23.74 -0.92
CA ILE A 115 -16.42 -24.41 -2.22
C ILE A 115 -15.96 -25.86 -2.06
N GLN A 116 -15.01 -26.13 -1.16
CA GLN A 116 -14.56 -27.49 -0.87
C GLN A 116 -15.69 -28.39 -0.32
N ARG A 117 -16.63 -27.79 0.43
CA ARG A 117 -17.81 -28.49 0.97
C ARG A 117 -19.04 -28.38 0.07
N PHE A 118 -18.92 -27.73 -1.08
CA PHE A 118 -20.04 -27.55 -2.00
C PHE A 118 -20.49 -28.92 -2.51
N ASN A 119 -21.69 -29.33 -2.12
CA ASN A 119 -22.33 -30.51 -2.66
C ASN A 119 -23.32 -30.07 -3.76
N ALA A 120 -23.15 -30.63 -4.96
CA ALA A 120 -24.06 -30.36 -6.05
C ALA A 120 -25.46 -30.83 -5.67
N ASN A 121 -26.48 -30.02 -5.99
CA ASN A 121 -27.85 -30.47 -5.90
C ASN A 121 -28.14 -31.33 -7.14
N ASP A 122 -28.48 -32.60 -6.94
CA ASP A 122 -28.77 -33.55 -8.03
C ASP A 122 -29.93 -33.10 -8.93
N ASN A 123 -30.79 -32.21 -8.44
CA ASN A 123 -31.90 -31.62 -9.20
C ASN A 123 -31.53 -30.36 -10.00
N ASP A 124 -30.36 -29.78 -9.77
CA ASP A 124 -29.89 -28.59 -10.51
C ASP A 124 -28.98 -29.02 -11.67
N ASP A 125 -29.13 -28.35 -12.83
CA ASP A 125 -28.23 -28.59 -13.96
C ASP A 125 -26.80 -28.11 -13.67
N LEU A 126 -25.85 -28.57 -14.50
CA LEU A 126 -24.43 -28.28 -14.35
C LEU A 126 -24.18 -26.77 -14.28
N GLU A 127 -24.77 -25.99 -15.19
CA GLU A 127 -24.56 -24.55 -15.28
C GLU A 127 -25.05 -23.79 -14.04
N LYS A 128 -26.20 -24.17 -13.46
CA LYS A 128 -26.68 -23.55 -12.23
C LYS A 128 -25.75 -23.81 -11.06
N ASN A 129 -25.18 -25.01 -10.96
CA ASN A 129 -24.18 -25.31 -9.94
C ASN A 129 -22.86 -24.55 -10.18
N LYS A 130 -22.43 -24.38 -11.45
CA LYS A 130 -21.27 -23.52 -11.79
C LYS A 130 -21.48 -22.06 -11.36
N LEU A 131 -22.67 -21.50 -11.59
CA LEU A 131 -23.01 -20.13 -11.19
C LEU A 131 -22.97 -19.94 -9.67
N LYS A 132 -23.39 -20.95 -8.88
CA LYS A 132 -23.29 -20.91 -7.41
C LYS A 132 -21.84 -20.88 -6.95
N ILE A 133 -20.98 -21.77 -7.45
CA ILE A 133 -19.55 -21.77 -7.13
C ILE A 133 -18.91 -20.43 -7.49
N ARG A 134 -19.24 -19.89 -8.67
CA ARG A 134 -18.79 -18.56 -9.10
C ARG A 134 -19.25 -17.46 -8.15
N SER A 135 -20.51 -17.49 -7.71
CA SER A 135 -21.02 -16.49 -6.76
C SER A 135 -20.29 -16.55 -5.42
N ILE A 136 -19.99 -17.76 -4.92
CA ILE A 136 -19.24 -17.94 -3.67
C ILE A 136 -17.82 -17.39 -3.84
N ALA A 137 -17.13 -17.74 -4.93
CA ALA A 137 -15.77 -17.26 -5.20
C ALA A 137 -15.69 -15.73 -5.39
N LEU A 138 -16.64 -15.14 -6.12
CA LEU A 138 -16.69 -13.70 -6.37
C LEU A 138 -16.89 -12.88 -5.10
N SER A 139 -17.50 -13.45 -4.05
CA SER A 139 -17.64 -12.75 -2.76
C SER A 139 -16.30 -12.42 -2.10
N ALA A 140 -15.23 -13.13 -2.46
CA ALA A 140 -13.86 -12.82 -2.09
C ALA A 140 -13.03 -12.30 -3.29
N GLY A 141 -13.68 -11.73 -4.31
CA GLY A 141 -13.01 -11.15 -5.48
C GLY A 141 -12.38 -12.16 -6.44
N VAL A 142 -12.66 -13.46 -6.31
CA VAL A 142 -12.03 -14.50 -7.13
C VAL A 142 -12.86 -14.74 -8.39
N ASN A 143 -12.27 -14.46 -9.56
CA ASN A 143 -12.93 -14.70 -10.84
C ASN A 143 -12.71 -16.12 -11.35
N THR A 144 -13.74 -16.96 -11.25
CA THR A 144 -13.69 -18.36 -11.69
C THR A 144 -14.12 -18.59 -13.13
N SER A 145 -14.44 -17.54 -13.89
CA SER A 145 -14.94 -17.67 -15.27
C SER A 145 -14.00 -18.46 -16.19
N PRO A 146 -12.66 -18.28 -16.15
CA PRO A 146 -11.73 -19.07 -16.96
C PRO A 146 -11.75 -20.57 -16.61
N ILE A 147 -11.93 -20.88 -15.32
CA ILE A 147 -11.92 -22.26 -14.79
C ILE A 147 -13.23 -22.97 -15.15
N ALA A 148 -14.36 -22.29 -14.95
CA ALA A 148 -15.69 -22.83 -15.21
C ALA A 148 -15.95 -23.20 -16.67
N LEU A 149 -15.21 -22.59 -17.60
CA LEU A 149 -15.31 -22.86 -19.04
C LEU A 149 -14.82 -24.27 -19.40
N HIS A 150 -13.84 -24.80 -18.67
CA HIS A 150 -13.17 -26.07 -18.99
C HIS A 150 -13.66 -27.24 -18.14
N ALA A 151 -14.33 -26.98 -17.02
CA ALA A 151 -14.78 -28.03 -16.11
C ALA A 151 -15.88 -28.91 -16.72
N ILE A 152 -15.67 -30.23 -16.67
CA ILE A 152 -16.56 -31.26 -17.20
C ILE A 152 -17.64 -31.61 -16.17
N ASN A 153 -17.33 -31.50 -14.89
CA ASN A 153 -18.26 -31.75 -13.78
C ASN A 153 -18.02 -30.79 -12.60
N ILE A 154 -18.94 -30.80 -11.63
CA ILE A 154 -18.88 -29.90 -10.46
C ILE A 154 -17.74 -30.23 -9.51
N LYS A 155 -17.38 -31.51 -9.36
CA LYS A 155 -16.31 -31.92 -8.45
C LYS A 155 -14.97 -31.37 -8.93
N GLU A 156 -14.67 -31.55 -10.21
CA GLU A 156 -13.49 -31.01 -10.89
C GLU A 156 -13.47 -29.48 -10.78
N LEU A 157 -14.59 -28.81 -11.05
CA LEU A 157 -14.69 -27.36 -10.89
C LEU A 157 -14.36 -26.90 -9.46
N SER A 158 -14.92 -27.56 -8.44
CA SER A 158 -14.65 -27.22 -7.04
C SER A 158 -13.17 -27.41 -6.69
N GLU A 159 -12.55 -28.50 -7.15
CA GLU A 159 -11.11 -28.77 -6.93
C GLU A 159 -10.22 -27.71 -7.59
N ASP A 160 -10.49 -27.36 -8.85
CA ASP A 160 -9.71 -26.34 -9.58
C ASP A 160 -9.87 -24.95 -8.97
N VAL A 161 -11.09 -24.57 -8.58
CA VAL A 161 -11.34 -23.28 -7.93
C VAL A 161 -10.65 -23.22 -6.56
N VAL A 162 -10.68 -24.30 -5.78
CA VAL A 162 -9.93 -24.39 -4.51
C VAL A 162 -8.43 -24.24 -4.75
N ALA A 163 -7.88 -24.92 -5.76
CA ALA A 163 -6.46 -24.79 -6.11
C ALA A 163 -6.09 -23.37 -6.54
N HIS A 164 -6.97 -22.69 -7.28
CA HIS A 164 -6.77 -21.29 -7.65
C HIS A 164 -6.79 -20.36 -6.43
N ILE A 165 -7.74 -20.56 -5.49
CA ILE A 165 -7.79 -19.81 -4.23
C ILE A 165 -6.53 -20.06 -3.40
N ASP A 166 -6.06 -21.30 -3.30
CA ASP A 166 -4.83 -21.64 -2.59
C ASP A 166 -3.61 -20.94 -3.21
N SER A 167 -3.56 -20.82 -4.55
CA SER A 167 -2.53 -20.05 -5.24
C SER A 167 -2.60 -18.55 -4.90
N ILE A 168 -3.79 -17.97 -4.82
CA ILE A 168 -3.96 -16.55 -4.43
C ILE A 168 -3.54 -16.33 -2.98
N ILE A 169 -3.95 -17.21 -2.06
CA ILE A 169 -3.53 -17.16 -0.65
C ILE A 169 -2.01 -17.20 -0.56
N LYS A 170 -1.38 -18.17 -1.25
CA LYS A 170 0.08 -18.28 -1.27
C LYS A 170 0.74 -17.02 -1.83
N TYR A 171 0.22 -16.47 -2.91
CA TYR A 171 0.74 -15.24 -3.52
C TYR A 171 0.66 -14.02 -2.58
N LEU A 172 -0.37 -13.96 -1.73
CA LEU A 172 -0.53 -12.90 -0.73
C LEU A 172 0.29 -13.16 0.54
N GLU A 173 0.58 -14.41 0.88
CA GLU A 173 1.41 -14.79 2.02
C GLU A 173 2.92 -14.77 1.70
N GLU A 174 3.31 -14.94 0.43
CA GLU A 174 4.69 -14.77 -0.04
C GLU A 174 5.11 -13.30 0.09
N ASP A 175 6.26 -13.06 0.74
CA ASP A 175 6.81 -11.73 1.07
C ASP A 175 7.21 -10.91 -0.17
#